data_AF-A0A7I7VM65-F1
#
_entry.id   AF-A0A7I7VM65-F1
#
_cell.length_a   1.000
_cell.length_b   1.000
_cell.length_c   1.000
_cell.angle_alpha   90.00
_cell.angle_beta   90.00
_cell.angle_gamma   90.00
#
_symmetry.space_group_name_H-M   'P 1'
#
loop_
_entity.id
_entity.type
_entity.pdbx_description
1 polymer ?
#
loop_
_entity_poly.entity_id
_entity_poly.type
_entity_poly.pdbx_seq_one_letter_code
_entity_poly.pdbx_strand_id
1 'polypeptide(L)'
;MHDNSDWSKSLRVEVRGGDVVGHAGNVIPRMLADATGLTEALSAAVSRPEVTHDRGAVWRDVAVAIAGGAENLAGSAVLRDQGRLFGPVASIPTMWRSLNELDHAALARIATARNKTRNGCGADRGTARPDPARAPATGIWGR
;
A
#
# COMPACT_ATOMS: atom_id res chain seq x y z
N MET A 1 43.71 9.63 -2.52
CA MET A 1 42.68 9.40 -1.48
C MET A 1 41.52 10.32 -1.83
N HIS A 2 40.49 9.81 -2.52
CA HIS A 2 39.31 10.62 -2.85
C HIS A 2 38.55 10.88 -1.55
N ASP A 3 38.26 12.15 -1.27
CA ASP A 3 37.43 12.56 -0.15
C ASP A 3 36.00 12.09 -0.44
N ASN A 4 35.52 11.10 0.31
CA ASN A 4 34.24 10.41 0.08
C ASN A 4 33.02 11.35 0.29
N SER A 5 33.27 12.62 0.57
CA SER A 5 32.28 13.69 0.72
C SER A 5 32.29 14.68 -0.47
N ASP A 6 33.09 14.45 -1.52
CA ASP A 6 33.09 15.32 -2.72
C ASP A 6 31.70 15.42 -3.37
N TRP A 7 30.88 14.36 -3.27
CA TRP A 7 29.51 14.33 -3.79
C TRP A 7 28.56 15.35 -3.13
N SER A 8 28.86 15.82 -1.92
CA SER A 8 28.01 16.76 -1.17
C SER A 8 28.43 18.22 -1.33
N LYS A 9 29.62 18.50 -1.89
CA LYS A 9 30.18 19.86 -2.00
C LYS A 9 29.36 20.82 -2.87
N SER A 10 28.49 20.30 -3.74
CA SER A 10 27.55 21.08 -4.57
C SER A 10 26.08 20.68 -4.39
N LEU A 11 25.76 19.92 -3.32
CA LEU A 11 24.38 19.51 -3.05
C LEU A 11 23.56 20.73 -2.62
N ARG A 12 22.63 21.17 -3.47
CA ARG A 12 21.64 22.19 -3.10
C ARG A 12 20.35 21.49 -2.67
N VAL A 13 19.95 21.73 -1.42
CA VAL A 13 18.65 21.27 -0.90
C VAL A 13 17.66 22.41 -1.08
N GLU A 14 16.67 22.20 -1.94
CA GLU A 14 15.57 23.15 -2.13
C GLU A 14 14.31 22.62 -1.44
N VAL A 15 13.79 23.37 -0.47
CA VAL A 15 12.51 23.09 0.18
C VAL A 15 11.37 23.78 -0.58
N ARG A 16 11.34 23.57 -1.90
CA ARG A 16 10.32 24.11 -2.81
C ARG A 16 10.17 23.14 -3.99
N GLY A 17 9.39 22.09 -3.79
CA GLY A 17 8.99 21.17 -4.84
C GLY A 17 8.21 19.98 -4.27
N GLY A 18 6.96 19.80 -4.69
CA GLY A 18 6.14 18.63 -4.31
C GLY A 18 6.53 17.34 -5.03
N ASP A 19 7.74 17.28 -5.58
CA ASP A 19 8.19 16.28 -6.55
C ASP A 19 9.31 15.37 -6.01
N VAL A 20 9.71 15.56 -4.73
CA VAL A 20 10.61 14.62 -4.04
C VAL A 20 9.79 13.51 -3.40
N VAL A 21 10.07 12.27 -3.80
CA VAL A 21 9.43 11.07 -3.26
C VAL A 21 10.49 10.24 -2.54
N GLY A 22 10.36 10.11 -1.21
CA GLY A 22 11.10 9.09 -0.47
C GLY A 22 10.42 7.72 -0.63
N HIS A 23 11.18 6.61 -0.62
CA HIS A 23 10.59 5.26 -0.65
C HIS A 23 9.65 4.98 -1.85
N ALA A 24 9.92 5.58 -3.03
CA ALA A 24 9.13 5.36 -4.25
C ALA A 24 8.98 3.88 -4.63
N GLY A 25 9.95 3.05 -4.24
CA GLY A 25 9.91 1.59 -4.41
C GLY A 25 8.69 0.91 -3.77
N ASN A 26 8.06 1.51 -2.76
CA ASN A 26 6.86 0.99 -2.11
C ASN A 26 5.63 0.95 -3.03
N VAL A 27 5.65 1.67 -4.15
CA VAL A 27 4.59 1.57 -5.18
C VAL A 27 4.57 0.19 -5.82
N ILE A 28 5.73 -0.46 -5.99
CA ILE A 28 5.85 -1.78 -6.64
C ILE A 28 5.08 -2.87 -5.89
N PRO A 29 5.27 -3.11 -4.57
CA PRO A 29 4.51 -4.12 -3.84
C PRO A 29 3.01 -3.81 -3.79
N ARG A 30 2.62 -2.53 -3.82
CA ARG A 30 1.21 -2.15 -3.93
C ARG A 30 0.62 -2.56 -5.28
N MET A 31 1.28 -2.20 -6.37
CA MET A 31 0.89 -2.61 -7.72
C MET A 31 0.87 -4.13 -7.87
N LEU A 32 1.81 -4.83 -7.25
CA LEU A 32 1.83 -6.29 -7.25
C LEU A 32 0.63 -6.88 -6.50
N ALA A 33 0.25 -6.31 -5.35
CA ALA A 33 -0.92 -6.76 -4.61
C ALA A 33 -2.21 -6.57 -5.42
N ASP A 34 -2.36 -5.43 -6.09
CA ASP A 34 -3.51 -5.15 -6.95
C ASP A 34 -3.49 -6.04 -8.21
N ALA A 35 -2.34 -6.18 -8.86
CA ALA A 35 -2.19 -7.05 -10.03
C ALA A 35 -2.49 -8.51 -9.68
N THR A 36 -2.02 -9.03 -8.57
CA THR A 36 -2.30 -10.42 -8.19
C THR A 36 -3.73 -10.65 -7.68
N GLY A 37 -4.55 -9.60 -7.56
CA GLY A 37 -5.89 -9.69 -6.96
C GLY A 37 -5.85 -9.92 -5.45
N LEU A 38 -4.68 -9.75 -4.81
CA LEU A 38 -4.54 -9.91 -3.36
C LEU A 38 -5.41 -8.89 -2.61
N THR A 39 -5.43 -7.65 -3.08
CA THR A 39 -6.23 -6.58 -2.46
C THR A 39 -7.70 -6.95 -2.42
N GLU A 40 -8.28 -7.35 -3.55
CA GLU A 40 -9.68 -7.75 -3.65
C GLU A 40 -9.99 -8.97 -2.76
N ALA A 41 -9.09 -9.95 -2.73
CA ALA A 41 -9.24 -11.13 -1.89
C ALA A 41 -9.20 -10.79 -0.40
N LEU A 42 -8.36 -9.84 0.02
CA LEU A 42 -8.34 -9.32 1.38
C LEU A 42 -9.62 -8.54 1.71
N SER A 43 -10.07 -7.67 0.81
CA SER A 43 -11.30 -6.89 0.98
C SER A 43 -12.51 -7.81 1.18
N ALA A 44 -12.60 -8.91 0.43
CA ALA A 44 -13.62 -9.92 0.62
C ALA A 44 -13.49 -10.67 1.96
N ALA A 45 -12.27 -10.99 2.39
CA ALA A 45 -12.01 -11.76 3.60
C ALA A 45 -12.34 -11.00 4.91
N VAL A 46 -12.18 -9.67 4.90
CA VAL A 46 -12.40 -8.80 6.07
C VAL A 46 -13.39 -7.67 5.80
N SER A 47 -14.34 -7.90 4.90
CA SER A 47 -15.33 -6.90 4.52
C SER A 47 -16.13 -6.40 5.72
N ARG A 48 -16.31 -5.08 5.77
CA ARG A 48 -17.12 -4.35 6.74
C ARG A 48 -17.96 -3.33 5.96
N PRO A 49 -19.18 -3.67 5.51
CA PRO A 49 -20.00 -2.75 4.73
C PRO A 49 -20.38 -1.48 5.50
N GLU A 50 -20.33 -1.50 6.82
CA GLU A 50 -20.68 -0.40 7.72
C GLU A 50 -19.59 0.69 7.85
N VAL A 51 -18.40 0.50 7.25
CA VAL A 51 -17.28 1.46 7.36
C VAL A 51 -16.84 2.00 6.01
N THR A 52 -16.41 3.27 6.00
CA THR A 52 -15.95 3.97 4.78
C THR A 52 -14.65 3.41 4.19
N HIS A 53 -13.73 2.95 5.04
CA HIS A 53 -12.42 2.46 4.59
C HIS A 53 -12.47 0.96 4.34
N ASP A 54 -12.22 0.55 3.10
CA ASP A 54 -12.02 -0.85 2.75
C ASP A 54 -10.88 -1.47 3.58
N ARG A 55 -11.22 -2.49 4.39
CA ARG A 55 -10.29 -3.16 5.30
C ARG A 55 -9.21 -3.92 4.54
N GLY A 56 -9.50 -4.46 3.36
CA GLY A 56 -8.50 -5.11 2.53
C GLY A 56 -7.42 -4.13 2.08
N ALA A 57 -7.83 -2.99 1.53
CA ALA A 57 -6.95 -1.88 1.17
C ALA A 57 -6.11 -1.36 2.36
N VAL A 58 -6.72 -1.21 3.54
CA VAL A 58 -6.00 -0.81 4.76
C VAL A 58 -4.87 -1.78 5.08
N TRP A 59 -5.13 -3.09 5.06
CA TRP A 59 -4.12 -4.10 5.36
C TRP A 59 -3.05 -4.25 4.29
N ARG A 60 -3.41 -4.07 3.02
CA ARG A 60 -2.43 -3.94 1.93
C ARG A 60 -1.48 -2.78 2.21
N ASP A 61 -1.98 -1.59 2.56
CA ASP A 61 -1.13 -0.43 2.77
C ASP A 61 -0.23 -0.60 4.01
N VAL A 62 -0.71 -1.25 5.07
CA VAL A 62 0.13 -1.64 6.21
C VAL A 62 1.22 -2.63 5.78
N ALA A 63 0.90 -3.65 4.99
CA ALA A 63 1.88 -4.61 4.49
C ALA A 63 2.93 -3.97 3.57
N VAL A 64 2.52 -3.01 2.73
CA VAL A 64 3.40 -2.21 1.87
C VAL A 64 4.33 -1.34 2.72
N ALA A 65 3.82 -0.71 3.78
CA ALA A 65 4.66 0.06 4.71
C ALA A 65 5.70 -0.84 5.39
N ILE A 66 5.32 -2.03 5.84
CA ILE A 66 6.24 -3.01 6.45
C ILE A 66 7.29 -3.47 5.44
N ALA A 67 6.90 -3.77 4.20
CA ALA A 67 7.85 -4.11 3.13
C ALA A 67 8.84 -2.98 2.82
N GLY A 68 8.40 -1.72 3.02
CA GLY A 68 9.24 -0.53 2.96
C GLY A 68 10.08 -0.24 4.21
N GLY A 69 10.01 -1.10 5.24
CA GLY A 69 10.80 -0.96 6.48
C GLY A 69 10.03 -0.45 7.70
N ALA A 70 8.71 -0.31 7.66
CA ALA A 70 7.94 0.08 8.84
C ALA A 70 7.89 -1.03 9.90
N GLU A 71 8.25 -0.69 11.14
CA GLU A 71 8.21 -1.60 12.29
C GLU A 71 6.93 -1.46 13.12
N ASN A 72 6.11 -0.44 12.83
CA ASN A 72 4.86 -0.14 13.53
C ASN A 72 3.86 0.58 12.62
N LEU A 73 2.61 0.74 13.08
CA LEU A 73 1.55 1.40 12.31
C LEU A 73 1.83 2.89 12.02
N ALA A 74 2.68 3.56 12.81
CA ALA A 74 3.05 4.95 12.54
C ALA A 74 3.95 5.07 11.30
N GLY A 75 4.73 4.05 10.96
CA GLY A 75 5.51 4.00 9.72
C GLY A 75 4.67 4.07 8.44
N SER A 76 3.36 3.81 8.51
CA SER A 76 2.43 4.04 7.39
C SER A 76 2.29 5.52 6.99
N ALA A 77 2.74 6.46 7.82
CA ALA A 77 2.79 7.88 7.50
C ALA A 77 3.57 8.15 6.21
N VAL A 78 4.64 7.37 5.94
CA VAL A 78 5.44 7.49 4.71
C VAL A 78 4.60 7.32 3.45
N LEU A 79 3.59 6.44 3.46
CA LEU A 79 2.68 6.28 2.32
C LEU A 79 1.63 7.40 2.27
N ARG A 80 1.11 7.81 3.43
CA ARG A 80 0.05 8.81 3.57
C ARG A 80 0.50 10.22 3.18
N ASP A 81 1.72 10.57 3.54
CA ASP A 81 2.33 11.87 3.24
C ASP A 81 2.65 11.99 1.73
N GLN A 82 2.57 10.88 1.00
CA GLN A 82 2.79 10.78 -0.45
C GLN A 82 1.48 10.47 -1.20
N GLY A 83 0.42 11.22 -0.89
CA GLY A 83 -0.91 11.04 -1.47
C GLY A 83 -0.97 11.11 -3.00
N ARG A 84 -0.01 11.76 -3.67
CA ARG A 84 0.10 11.75 -5.15
C ARG A 84 0.39 10.35 -5.73
N LEU A 85 1.09 9.49 -4.99
CA LEU A 85 1.44 8.13 -5.42
C LEU A 85 0.50 7.08 -4.85
N PHE A 86 0.15 7.19 -3.58
CA PHE A 86 -0.60 6.18 -2.86
C PHE A 86 -2.09 6.51 -2.73
N GLY A 87 -2.52 7.71 -3.15
CA GLY A 87 -3.88 8.18 -2.93
C GLY A 87 -4.21 8.29 -1.43
N PRO A 88 -5.51 8.21 -1.08
CA PRO A 88 -5.94 8.19 0.30
C PRO A 88 -5.44 6.93 1.02
N VAL A 89 -4.62 7.11 2.06
CA VAL A 89 -4.18 6.04 2.97
C VAL A 89 -4.83 6.27 4.33
N ALA A 90 -5.29 5.18 4.95
CA ALA A 90 -5.98 5.26 6.23
C ALA A 90 -5.12 5.89 7.34
N SER A 91 -5.79 6.59 8.24
CA SER A 91 -5.14 7.14 9.44
C SER A 91 -4.71 6.04 10.41
N ILE A 92 -3.74 6.34 11.30
CA ILE A 92 -3.32 5.40 12.36
C ILE A 92 -4.51 4.94 13.23
N PRO A 93 -5.41 5.83 13.70
CA PRO A 93 -6.60 5.39 14.44
C PRO A 93 -7.53 4.46 13.63
N THR A 94 -7.64 4.65 12.31
CA THR A 94 -8.41 3.74 11.45
C THR A 94 -7.74 2.38 11.33
N MET A 95 -6.41 2.34 11.21
CA MET A 95 -5.64 1.08 11.20
C MET A 95 -5.78 0.32 12.53
N TRP A 96 -5.70 1.01 13.67
CA TRP A 96 -5.92 0.40 14.98
C TRP A 96 -7.33 -0.17 15.15
N ARG A 97 -8.37 0.56 14.72
CA ARG A 97 -9.74 0.03 14.73
C ARG A 97 -9.86 -1.20 13.84
N SER A 98 -9.27 -1.15 12.64
CA SER A 98 -9.22 -2.29 11.73
C SER A 98 -8.50 -3.50 12.35
N LEU A 99 -7.44 -3.27 13.13
CA LEU A 99 -6.70 -4.31 13.85
C LEU A 99 -7.56 -4.96 14.92
N ASN A 100 -8.28 -4.16 15.70
CA ASN A 100 -9.16 -4.65 16.76
C ASN A 100 -10.37 -5.44 16.21
N GLU A 101 -10.68 -5.31 14.93
CA GLU A 101 -11.72 -6.10 14.26
C GLU A 101 -11.22 -7.50 13.81
N LEU A 102 -9.91 -7.76 13.83
CA LEU A 102 -9.35 -9.05 13.41
C LEU A 102 -9.44 -10.08 14.53
N ASP A 103 -10.34 -11.04 14.35
CA ASP A 103 -10.42 -12.26 15.17
C ASP A 103 -9.68 -13.44 14.52
N HIS A 104 -9.63 -14.59 15.20
CA HIS A 104 -8.99 -15.79 14.68
C HIS A 104 -9.62 -16.28 13.36
N ALA A 105 -10.93 -16.12 13.21
CA ALA A 105 -11.63 -16.50 11.99
C ALA A 105 -11.23 -15.59 10.81
N ALA A 106 -11.10 -14.29 11.04
CA ALA A 106 -10.60 -13.32 10.06
C ALA A 106 -9.16 -13.63 9.64
N LEU A 107 -8.28 -13.94 10.61
CA LEU A 107 -6.91 -14.35 10.31
C LEU A 107 -6.86 -15.62 9.45
N ALA A 108 -7.73 -16.61 9.71
CA ALA A 108 -7.83 -17.80 8.88
C ALA A 108 -8.31 -17.48 7.45
N ARG A 109 -9.31 -16.60 7.29
CA ARG A 109 -9.76 -16.15 5.96
C ARG A 109 -8.66 -15.40 5.21
N ILE A 110 -7.90 -14.53 5.88
CA ILE A 110 -6.74 -13.83 5.31
C ILE A 110 -5.69 -14.84 4.85
N ALA A 111 -5.37 -15.85 5.67
CA ALA A 111 -4.40 -16.87 5.31
C ALA A 111 -4.82 -17.65 4.06
N THR A 112 -6.10 -18.04 3.98
CA THR A 112 -6.67 -18.70 2.79
C THR A 112 -6.60 -17.79 1.56
N ALA A 113 -7.01 -16.53 1.68
CA ALA A 113 -6.95 -15.56 0.59
C ALA A 113 -5.51 -15.42 0.05
N ARG A 114 -4.54 -15.23 0.95
CA ARG A 114 -3.12 -15.13 0.60
C ARG A 114 -2.59 -16.39 -0.10
N ASN A 115 -2.94 -17.57 0.41
CA ASN A 115 -2.51 -18.84 -0.17
C ASN A 115 -3.11 -19.05 -1.56
N LYS A 116 -4.39 -18.73 -1.74
CA LYS A 116 -5.05 -18.77 -3.06
C LYS A 116 -4.36 -17.85 -4.06
N THR A 117 -4.10 -16.60 -3.69
CA THR A 117 -3.40 -15.65 -4.56
C THR A 117 -2.00 -16.14 -4.91
N ARG A 118 -1.24 -16.67 -3.95
CA ARG A 118 0.10 -17.21 -4.18
C ARG A 118 0.09 -18.40 -5.15
N ASN A 119 -0.88 -19.31 -5.00
CA ASN A 119 -0.99 -20.48 -5.86
C ASN A 119 -1.52 -20.13 -7.26
N GLY A 120 -2.37 -19.10 -7.39
CA GLY A 120 -2.90 -18.63 -8.67
C GLY A 120 -1.90 -17.80 -9.48
N CYS A 121 -0.96 -17.11 -8.83
CA CYS A 121 0.05 -16.25 -9.47
C CYS A 121 0.97 -16.97 -10.48
N GLY A 122 0.97 -18.32 -10.50
CA GLY A 122 1.75 -19.13 -11.43
C GLY A 122 1.03 -19.57 -12.71
N ALA A 123 -0.28 -19.32 -12.88
CA ALA A 123 -1.06 -19.96 -13.94
C ALA A 123 -1.65 -19.00 -15.01
N ASP A 124 -1.77 -17.70 -14.74
CA ASP A 124 -2.59 -16.82 -15.60
C ASP A 124 -2.13 -15.35 -15.68
N ARG A 125 -0.89 -15.06 -16.11
CA ARG A 125 -0.61 -13.75 -16.76
C ARG A 125 0.77 -13.63 -17.40
N GLY A 126 0.83 -14.01 -18.67
CA GLY A 126 1.69 -13.30 -19.60
C GLY A 126 1.12 -11.90 -19.87
N THR A 127 1.96 -10.88 -19.74
CA THR A 127 1.83 -9.57 -20.43
C THR A 127 0.62 -8.67 -20.12
N ALA A 128 0.26 -8.44 -18.86
CA ALA A 128 -0.52 -7.24 -18.52
C ALA A 128 0.45 -6.15 -18.02
N ARG A 129 0.85 -5.25 -18.93
CA ARG A 129 1.52 -3.99 -18.55
C ARG A 129 0.56 -3.20 -17.66
N PRO A 130 0.92 -2.82 -16.43
CA PRO A 130 0.07 -1.97 -15.61
C PRO A 130 -0.12 -0.63 -16.35
N ASP A 131 -1.37 -0.30 -16.66
CA ASP A 131 -1.75 0.96 -17.28
C ASP A 131 -1.66 2.07 -16.22
N PRO A 132 -0.76 3.07 -16.38
CA PRO A 132 -0.65 4.18 -15.45
C PRO A 132 -1.89 5.10 -15.43
N ALA A 133 -2.81 4.95 -16.40
CA ALA A 133 -4.02 5.77 -16.51
C ALA A 133 -5.25 5.14 -15.84
N ARG A 134 -5.19 3.88 -15.38
CA ARG A 134 -6.29 3.27 -14.61
C ARG A 134 -6.21 3.69 -13.14
N ALA A 135 -6.49 4.95 -12.88
CA ALA A 135 -6.99 5.38 -11.58
C ALA A 135 -8.23 4.53 -11.24
N PRO A 136 -8.43 4.11 -9.97
CA PRO A 136 -9.70 3.53 -9.59
C PRO A 136 -10.78 4.56 -9.90
N ALA A 137 -11.75 4.18 -10.73
CA ALA A 137 -12.87 5.03 -11.10
C ALA A 137 -13.49 5.61 -9.82
N THR A 138 -13.47 6.92 -9.76
CA THR A 138 -14.18 7.76 -8.81
C THR A 138 -15.67 7.45 -8.85
N GLY A 139 -16.26 7.22 -7.68
CA GLY A 139 -17.71 7.18 -7.53
C GLY A 139 -18.12 6.46 -6.26
N ILE A 140 -18.25 7.20 -5.16
CA ILE A 140 -19.21 6.96 -4.04
C ILE A 140 -19.08 7.98 -2.89
N TRP A 141 -18.10 8.88 -2.87
CA TRP A 141 -17.99 9.88 -1.79
C TRP A 141 -18.32 11.28 -2.30
N GLY A 142 -19.59 11.63 -2.18
CA GLY A 142 -20.13 12.95 -2.46
C GLY A 142 -19.95 13.92 -1.29
N ARG A 143 -19.74 15.17 -1.69
CA ARG A 143 -19.65 16.45 -0.97
C ARG A 143 -18.35 16.77 -0.24
#